data_AF-A0A7W1XDC2-F1
#
_entry.id   AF-A0A7W1XDC2-F1
#
_cell.length_a   1.000
_cell.length_b   1.000
_cell.length_c   1.000
_cell.angle_alpha   90.00
_cell.angle_beta   90.00
_cell.angle_gamma   90.00
#
_symmetry.space_group_name_H-M   'P 1'
#
loop_
_entity.id
_entity.type
_entity.pdbx_description
1 polymer ?
#
loop_
_entity_poly.entity_id
_entity_poly.type
_entity_poly.pdbx_seq_one_letter_code
_entity_poly.pdbx_strand_id
1 'polypeptide(L)'
;MNKDILELINRRRRQILIHSFLYYRMNTSVIPDLTFDQWARELAELQRKYPEISCEGIFADAFADFSESITGFNLPLNDPWVIATGMYILRICNEKQ
;
A
#
# COMPACT_ATOMS: atom_id res chain seq x y z
N MET A 1 -13.30 6.44 16.44
CA MET A 1 -12.95 7.53 15.49
C MET A 1 -11.47 7.53 15.12
N ASN A 2 -10.52 7.87 16.01
CA ASN A 2 -9.10 7.93 15.61
C ASN A 2 -8.50 6.54 15.27
N LYS A 3 -8.91 5.49 15.99
CA LYS A 3 -8.45 4.11 15.72
C LYS A 3 -8.93 3.58 14.37
N ASP A 4 -10.16 3.90 13.97
CA ASP A 4 -10.75 3.46 12.70
C ASP A 4 -10.03 4.10 11.50
N ILE A 5 -9.69 5.39 11.63
CA ILE A 5 -8.92 6.13 10.62
C ILE A 5 -7.50 5.56 10.51
N LEU A 6 -6.84 5.32 11.65
CA LEU A 6 -5.51 4.72 11.68
C LEU A 6 -5.49 3.34 11.03
N GLU A 7 -6.50 2.51 11.32
CA GLU A 7 -6.64 1.18 10.71
C GLU A 7 -6.81 1.28 9.19
N LEU A 8 -7.64 2.22 8.71
CA LEU A 8 -7.86 2.45 7.30
C LEU A 8 -6.57 2.90 6.58
N ILE A 9 -5.84 3.87 7.16
CA ILE A 9 -4.53 4.32 6.64
C ILE A 9 -3.57 3.14 6.55
N ASN A 10 -3.43 2.37 7.63
CA ASN A 10 -2.54 1.21 7.68
C ASN A 10 -2.94 0.14 6.65
N ARG A 11 -4.24 -0.08 6.44
CA ARG A 11 -4.74 -0.99 5.42
C ARG A 11 -4.36 -0.53 4.02
N ARG A 12 -4.54 0.75 3.69
CA ARG A 12 -4.19 1.30 2.37
C ARG A 12 -2.69 1.26 2.10
N ARG A 13 -1.87 1.61 3.11
CA ARG A 13 -0.41 1.48 3.02
C ARG A 13 0.01 0.07 2.65
N ARG A 14 -0.51 -0.95 3.36
CA ARG A 14 -0.21 -2.36 3.05
C ARG A 14 -0.63 -2.75 1.63
N GLN A 15 -1.82 -2.34 1.20
CA GLN A 15 -2.33 -2.66 -0.14
C GLN A 15 -1.46 -2.05 -1.25
N ILE A 16 -1.10 -0.78 -1.12
CA ILE A 16 -0.22 -0.09 -2.07
C ILE A 16 1.15 -0.76 -2.10
N LEU A 17 1.73 -1.03 -0.93
CA LEU A 17 3.05 -1.64 -0.79
C LEU A 17 3.13 -3.04 -1.45
N ILE A 18 2.14 -3.89 -1.19
CA ILE A 18 2.04 -5.22 -1.78
C ILE A 18 1.86 -5.14 -3.30
N HIS A 19 0.98 -4.24 -3.77
CA HIS A 19 0.76 -4.07 -5.20
C HIS A 19 2.01 -3.55 -5.91
N SER A 20 2.68 -2.55 -5.36
CA SER A 20 3.96 -2.04 -5.87
C SER A 20 5.03 -3.13 -5.91
N PHE A 21 5.08 -4.02 -4.90
CA PHE A 21 5.97 -5.19 -4.94
C PHE A 21 5.62 -6.12 -6.11
N LEU A 22 4.36 -6.50 -6.28
CA LEU A 22 3.93 -7.37 -7.38
C LEU A 22 4.25 -6.73 -8.74
N TYR A 23 3.97 -5.45 -8.90
CA TYR A 23 4.19 -4.72 -10.14
C TYR A 23 5.69 -4.59 -10.47
N TYR A 24 6.49 -4.07 -9.55
CA TYR A 24 7.90 -3.77 -9.81
C TYR A 24 8.87 -4.95 -9.63
N ARG A 25 8.55 -5.94 -8.78
CA ARG A 25 9.43 -7.10 -8.53
C ARG A 25 8.97 -8.37 -9.23
N MET A 26 7.66 -8.58 -9.34
CA MET A 26 7.11 -9.81 -9.90
C MET A 26 6.57 -9.62 -11.32
N ASN A 27 6.64 -8.39 -11.87
CA ASN A 27 6.13 -8.04 -13.21
C ASN A 27 4.68 -8.52 -13.42
N THR A 28 3.86 -8.41 -12.38
CA THR A 28 2.47 -8.88 -12.37
C THR A 28 1.58 -7.95 -11.57
N SER A 29 0.27 -8.00 -11.84
CA SER A 29 -0.73 -7.26 -11.09
C SER A 29 -1.94 -8.15 -10.83
N VAL A 30 -2.42 -8.13 -9.59
CA VAL A 30 -3.62 -8.88 -9.15
C VAL A 30 -4.86 -8.00 -9.05
N ILE A 31 -4.71 -6.69 -9.26
CA ILE A 31 -5.81 -5.71 -9.30
C ILE A 31 -5.67 -4.80 -10.53
N PRO A 32 -6.76 -4.20 -11.01
CA PRO A 32 -6.69 -3.18 -12.06
C PRO A 32 -5.95 -1.92 -11.57
N ASP A 33 -5.20 -1.26 -12.46
CA ASP A 33 -4.49 0.00 -12.15
C ASP A 33 -5.43 1.09 -11.63
N LEU A 34 -6.66 1.18 -12.16
CA LEU A 34 -7.69 2.10 -11.66
C LEU A 34 -8.00 1.90 -10.16
N THR A 35 -7.94 0.65 -9.68
CA THR A 35 -8.18 0.35 -8.26
C THR A 35 -6.99 0.81 -7.41
N PHE A 36 -5.77 0.63 -7.91
CA PHE A 36 -4.57 1.15 -7.26
C PHE A 36 -4.62 2.68 -7.15
N ASP A 37 -4.95 3.38 -8.24
CA ASP A 37 -5.05 4.84 -8.27
C ASP A 37 -6.08 5.36 -7.25
N GLN A 38 -7.23 4.70 -7.14
CA GLN A 38 -8.24 5.05 -6.14
C GLN A 38 -7.72 4.91 -4.71
N TRP A 39 -7.01 3.83 -4.40
CA TRP A 39 -6.43 3.62 -3.07
C TRP A 39 -5.31 4.61 -2.76
N ALA A 40 -4.48 4.97 -3.75
CA ALA A 40 -3.42 5.94 -3.61
C ALA A 40 -3.98 7.34 -3.31
N ARG A 41 -5.01 7.77 -4.06
CA ARG A 41 -5.71 9.04 -3.81
C ARG A 41 -6.38 9.06 -2.43
N GLU A 42 -7.10 8.01 -2.08
CA GLU A 42 -7.75 7.91 -0.76
C GLU A 42 -6.72 7.95 0.37
N LEU A 43 -5.57 7.27 0.24
CA LEU A 43 -4.50 7.35 1.22
C LEU A 43 -3.95 8.78 1.32
N ALA A 44 -3.63 9.42 0.20
CA ALA A 44 -3.11 10.79 0.19
C ALA A 44 -4.09 11.77 0.87
N GLU A 45 -5.38 11.65 0.60
CA GLU A 45 -6.41 12.45 1.26
C GLU A 45 -6.50 12.18 2.76
N LEU A 46 -6.43 10.92 3.18
CA LEU A 46 -6.45 10.53 4.60
C LEU A 46 -5.23 11.06 5.36
N GLN A 47 -4.03 10.95 4.78
CA GLN A 47 -2.80 11.46 5.40
C GLN A 47 -2.83 12.99 5.49
N ARG A 48 -3.37 13.68 4.47
CA ARG A 48 -3.55 15.13 4.48
C ARG A 48 -4.57 15.60 5.52
N LYS A 49 -5.67 14.85 5.68
CA LYS A 49 -6.75 15.19 6.59
C LYS A 49 -6.41 14.87 8.05
N TYR A 50 -5.60 13.84 8.28
CA TYR A 50 -5.23 13.37 9.62
C TYR A 50 -3.72 13.13 9.76
N PRO A 51 -2.89 14.18 9.65
CA PRO A 51 -1.43 14.05 9.70
C PRO A 51 -0.94 13.49 11.04
N GLU A 52 -1.56 13.90 12.16
CA GLU A 52 -1.23 13.39 13.50
C GLU A 52 -1.42 11.87 13.60
N ILE A 53 -2.54 11.36 13.08
CA ILE A 53 -2.87 9.92 13.07
C ILE A 53 -1.96 9.17 12.08
N SER A 54 -1.71 9.77 10.92
CA SER A 54 -0.85 9.21 9.88
C SER A 54 0.56 8.91 10.38
N CYS A 55 1.12 9.78 11.22
CA CYS A 55 2.45 9.63 11.81
C CYS A 55 2.56 8.47 12.81
N GLU A 56 1.47 8.04 13.43
CA GLU A 56 1.46 6.91 14.38
C GLU A 56 1.31 5.54 13.70
N GLY A 57 1.05 5.53 12.39
CA GLY A 57 0.78 4.31 11.62
C GLY A 57 2.00 3.50 11.22
N ILE A 58 1.76 2.30 10.72
CA ILE A 58 2.80 1.42 10.18
C ILE A 58 3.33 2.04 8.89
N PHE A 59 4.64 1.93 8.67
CA PHE A 59 5.34 2.51 7.52
C PHE A 59 5.15 4.04 7.40
N ALA A 60 4.85 4.74 8.49
CA ALA A 60 4.65 6.19 8.47
C ALA A 60 5.81 6.93 7.78
N ASP A 61 7.07 6.58 8.08
CA ASP A 61 8.25 7.18 7.45
C ASP A 61 8.30 6.93 5.93
N ALA A 62 8.02 5.70 5.50
CA ALA A 62 8.03 5.34 4.08
C ALA A 62 6.90 6.02 3.29
N PHE A 63 5.82 6.40 3.98
CA PHE A 63 4.67 7.07 3.39
C PHE A 63 4.59 8.56 3.74
N ALA A 64 5.60 9.13 4.38
CA ALA A 64 5.61 10.53 4.83
C ALA A 64 5.47 11.50 3.65
N ASP A 65 6.19 11.22 2.56
CA ASP A 65 6.12 12.00 1.31
C ASP A 65 5.07 11.47 0.33
N PHE A 66 4.30 10.44 0.71
CA PHE A 66 3.36 9.79 -0.19
C PHE A 66 2.20 10.73 -0.55
N SER A 67 2.20 11.17 -1.81
CA SER A 67 1.19 12.04 -2.43
C SER A 67 0.60 11.37 -3.68
N GLU A 68 -0.42 11.99 -4.28
CA GLU A 68 -1.09 11.49 -5.49
C GLU A 68 -0.15 11.19 -6.67
N SER A 69 1.05 11.78 -6.68
CA SER A 69 2.04 11.63 -7.75
C SER A 69 3.09 10.54 -7.49
N ILE A 70 3.09 9.88 -6.32
CA ILE A 70 4.11 8.86 -5.99
C ILE A 70 3.63 7.47 -6.42
N THR A 71 4.35 6.85 -7.34
CA THR A 71 4.03 5.56 -7.96
C THR A 71 4.30 4.34 -7.05
N GLY A 72 4.72 4.54 -5.81
CA GLY A 72 5.09 3.47 -4.89
C GLY A 72 6.45 2.79 -5.18
N PHE A 73 7.21 3.28 -6.15
CA PHE A 73 8.54 2.73 -6.50
C PHE A 73 9.56 2.85 -5.36
N ASN A 74 9.55 3.98 -4.64
CA ASN A 74 10.48 4.26 -3.53
C ASN A 74 10.08 3.59 -2.20
N LEU A 75 9.02 2.78 -2.20
CA LEU A 75 8.56 2.10 -0.99
C LEU A 75 9.53 0.96 -0.60
N PRO A 76 9.51 0.49 0.67
CA PRO A 76 10.36 -0.60 1.14
C PRO A 76 9.92 -1.96 0.59
N LEU A 77 10.04 -2.16 -0.72
CA LEU A 77 9.60 -3.38 -1.43
C LEU A 77 10.42 -4.62 -1.09
N ASN A 78 11.58 -4.44 -0.46
CA ASN A 78 12.47 -5.53 -0.03
C ASN A 78 12.23 -5.96 1.41
N ASP A 79 11.25 -5.36 2.10
CA ASP A 79 10.93 -5.77 3.48
C ASP A 79 10.40 -7.22 3.50
N PRO A 80 10.89 -8.08 4.42
CA PRO A 80 10.54 -9.50 4.44
C PRO A 80 9.04 -9.78 4.53
N TRP A 81 8.30 -8.95 5.25
CA TRP A 81 6.84 -9.10 5.36
C TRP A 81 6.16 -8.80 4.02
N VAL A 82 6.65 -7.83 3.25
CA VAL A 82 6.14 -7.48 1.92
C VAL A 82 6.35 -8.61 0.94
N ILE A 83 7.56 -9.16 0.91
CA ILE A 83 7.93 -10.28 0.04
C ILE A 83 7.06 -11.49 0.38
N ALA A 84 7.00 -11.88 1.66
CA ALA A 84 6.22 -13.04 2.08
C ALA A 84 4.73 -12.89 1.76
N THR A 85 4.15 -11.71 2.04
CA THR A 85 2.73 -11.44 1.81
C THR A 85 2.40 -11.34 0.32
N GLY A 86 3.24 -10.67 -0.48
CA GLY A 86 3.08 -10.57 -1.93
C GLY A 86 3.13 -11.94 -2.61
N MET A 87 4.10 -12.77 -2.22
CA MET A 87 4.21 -14.15 -2.73
C MET A 87 3.00 -15.00 -2.35
N TYR A 88 2.49 -14.87 -1.12
CA TYR A 88 1.30 -15.57 -0.67
C TYR A 88 0.05 -15.16 -1.47
N ILE A 89 -0.15 -13.87 -1.71
CA ILE A 89 -1.27 -13.35 -2.51
C ILE A 89 -1.18 -13.86 -3.95
N LEU A 90 0.01 -13.80 -4.56
CA LEU A 90 0.22 -14.31 -5.91
C LEU A 90 -0.13 -15.80 -6.01
N ARG A 91 0.27 -16.60 -5.02
CA ARG A 91 -0.08 -18.02 -4.95
C ARG A 91 -1.59 -18.23 -4.92
N ILE A 92 -2.32 -17.51 -4.07
CA ILE A 92 -3.79 -17.64 -3.99
C ILE A 92 -4.46 -17.22 -5.30
N CYS A 93 -3.99 -16.15 -5.94
CA CYS A 93 -4.53 -15.69 -7.21
C CYS A 93 -4.35 -16.74 -8.31
N ASN A 94 -3.19 -17.40 -8.35
CA ASN A 94 -2.90 -18.45 -9.33
C ASN A 94 -3.66 -19.77 -9.05
N GLU A 95 -3.92 -20.11 -7.78
CA GLU A 95 -4.70 -21.31 -7.41
C GLU A 95 -6.21 -21.16 -7.68
N LYS A 96 -6.70 -19.94 -7.94
CA LYS A 96 -8.12 -19.64 -8.24
C LYS A 96 -8.44 -19.58 -9.73
N GLN A 97 -7.47 -19.81 -10.61
CA GLN A 97 -7.64 -19.91 -12.07
C GLN A 97 -7.71 -21.37 -12.51
#